data_AF-L9ZEW3-F1
#
_entry.id   AF-L9ZEW3-F1
#
_cell.length_a   1.000
_cell.length_b   1.000
_cell.length_c   1.000
_cell.angle_alpha   90.00
_cell.angle_beta   90.00
_cell.angle_gamma   90.00
#
_symmetry.space_group_name_H-M   'P 1'
#
loop_
_entity.id
_entity.type
_entity.pdbx_description
1 polymer ?
#
loop_
_entity_poly.entity_id
_entity_poly.type
_entity_poly.pdbx_seq_one_letter_code
_entity_poly.pdbx_strand_id
1 'polypeptide(L)'
;MPASDPDTDADAAGTDDPTYPTGRNVLEPGCARCPALADSRECISWGTGDRDASIVVVGEAPGRGTPDADRWRGGNWTGKAYTSRHSGRRIRRLLADVGYGDDAYYTNAV
;
A
#
# COMPACT_ATOMS: atom_id res chain seq x y z
N MET A 1 -12.71 -32.96 -15.12
CA MET A 1 -12.82 -32.51 -13.72
C MET A 1 -11.70 -31.51 -13.46
N PRO A 2 -11.91 -30.19 -13.60
CA PRO A 2 -10.95 -29.24 -13.06
C PRO A 2 -11.22 -29.08 -11.56
N ALA A 3 -10.17 -29.19 -10.76
CA ALA A 3 -10.22 -28.91 -9.33
C ALA A 3 -10.54 -27.42 -9.15
N SER A 4 -11.60 -27.14 -8.40
CA SER A 4 -11.91 -25.80 -7.92
C SER A 4 -10.91 -25.44 -6.83
N ASP A 5 -10.05 -24.45 -7.06
CA ASP A 5 -9.24 -23.84 -6.01
C ASP A 5 -10.15 -23.16 -4.98
N PRO A 6 -10.16 -23.58 -3.70
CA PRO A 6 -10.95 -22.95 -2.68
C PRO A 6 -10.12 -21.88 -1.97
N ASP A 7 -9.61 -20.88 -2.70
CA ASP A 7 -9.23 -19.59 -2.09
C ASP A 7 -10.49 -18.72 -1.97
N THR A 8 -11.53 -19.31 -1.37
CA THR A 8 -12.77 -18.63 -1.02
C THR A 8 -12.58 -17.96 0.33
N ASP A 9 -12.46 -16.64 0.31
CA ASP A 9 -12.88 -15.72 1.38
C ASP A 9 -12.62 -16.18 2.83
N ALA A 10 -11.34 -16.35 3.19
CA ALA A 10 -10.93 -16.26 4.60
C ALA A 10 -10.84 -14.79 5.09
N ASP A 11 -11.63 -13.88 4.48
CA ASP A 11 -11.70 -12.44 4.79
C ASP A 11 -12.81 -12.12 5.82
N ALA A 12 -13.42 -13.13 6.43
CA ALA A 12 -14.49 -12.99 7.42
C ALA A 12 -14.00 -13.16 8.86
N ALA A 13 -13.01 -12.36 9.29
CA ALA A 13 -12.75 -12.11 10.71
C ALA A 13 -11.94 -10.81 10.86
N GLY A 14 -12.65 -9.68 10.97
CA GLY A 14 -12.08 -8.34 11.12
C GLY A 14 -12.89 -7.31 10.35
N THR A 15 -14.03 -6.90 10.91
CA THR A 15 -14.99 -5.98 10.28
C THR A 15 -14.50 -4.55 10.12
N ASP A 16 -13.33 -4.19 10.66
CA ASP A 16 -12.78 -2.85 10.51
C ASP A 16 -11.70 -2.81 9.42
N ASP A 17 -11.97 -1.98 8.40
CA ASP A 17 -11.00 -1.66 7.37
C ASP A 17 -9.84 -0.90 8.01
N PRO A 18 -8.56 -1.28 7.78
CA PRO A 18 -7.45 -0.63 8.47
C PRO A 18 -7.42 0.87 8.15
N THR A 19 -6.84 1.64 9.06
CA THR A 19 -6.70 3.09 8.90
C THR A 19 -6.09 3.42 7.54
N TYR A 20 -6.81 4.24 6.76
CA TYR A 20 -6.34 4.67 5.45
C TYR A 20 -5.45 5.90 5.59
N PRO A 21 -4.27 5.93 4.96
CA PRO A 21 -3.37 7.05 5.08
C PRO A 21 -3.96 8.31 4.42
N THR A 22 -4.01 9.41 5.17
CA THR A 22 -4.48 10.71 4.68
C THR A 22 -3.35 11.51 4.04
N GLY A 23 -2.13 11.45 4.60
CA GLY A 23 -0.93 12.11 4.10
C GLY A 23 0.02 11.22 3.30
N ARG A 24 1.10 11.84 2.80
CA ARG A 24 2.24 11.17 2.16
C ARG A 24 3.52 12.02 2.36
N ASN A 25 4.66 11.37 2.51
CA ASN A 25 5.94 12.04 2.77
C ASN A 25 6.67 12.31 1.44
N VAL A 26 6.41 13.47 0.83
CA VAL A 26 7.03 13.86 -0.45
C VAL A 26 8.44 14.38 -0.19
N LEU A 27 9.44 13.75 -0.82
CA LEU A 27 10.84 14.18 -0.72
C LEU A 27 11.29 14.95 -1.97
N GLU A 28 11.01 14.40 -3.15
CA GLU A 28 11.43 14.99 -4.43
C GLU A 28 10.32 14.81 -5.47
N PRO A 29 9.38 15.77 -5.57
CA PRO A 29 8.28 15.67 -6.51
C PRO A 29 8.81 15.62 -7.95
N GLY A 30 8.24 14.73 -8.77
CA GLY A 30 8.59 14.66 -10.20
C GLY A 30 9.94 14.01 -10.52
N CYS A 31 10.58 13.30 -9.59
CA CYS A 31 11.86 12.61 -9.84
C CYS A 31 11.80 11.72 -11.10
N ALA A 32 12.65 12.01 -12.09
CA ALA A 32 12.71 11.30 -13.37
C ALA A 32 14.06 10.61 -13.62
N ARG A 33 14.81 10.29 -12.55
CA ARG A 33 16.13 9.64 -12.63
C ARG A 33 16.10 8.25 -13.28
N CYS A 34 14.95 7.57 -13.22
CA CYS A 34 14.72 6.27 -13.84
C CYS A 34 13.66 6.43 -14.95
N PRO A 35 14.07 6.66 -16.23
CA PRO A 35 13.13 6.99 -17.31
C PRO A 35 12.04 5.94 -17.50
N ALA A 36 12.40 4.65 -17.53
CA ALA A 36 11.42 3.57 -17.70
C ALA A 36 10.34 3.56 -16.60
N LEU A 37 10.70 3.87 -15.35
CA LEU A 37 9.75 3.97 -14.25
C LEU A 37 8.92 5.26 -14.35
N ALA A 38 9.54 6.36 -14.72
CA ALA A 38 8.87 7.64 -14.92
C ALA A 38 7.80 7.55 -16.03
N ASP A 39 8.09 6.81 -17.10
CA ASP A 39 7.19 6.60 -18.23
C ASP A 39 6.04 5.64 -17.90
N SER A 40 6.27 4.66 -17.02
CA SER A 40 5.26 3.63 -16.69
C SER A 40 4.29 4.00 -15.56
N ARG A 41 4.68 4.95 -14.70
CA ARG A 41 3.94 5.25 -13.46
C ARG A 41 2.88 6.32 -13.71
N GLU A 42 1.80 6.25 -12.93
CA GLU A 42 0.78 7.31 -12.91
C GLU A 42 1.21 8.43 -11.96
N CYS A 43 1.81 8.08 -10.82
CA CYS A 43 2.50 9.01 -9.93
C CYS A 43 3.54 8.30 -9.04
N ILE A 44 4.36 9.06 -8.31
CA ILE A 44 5.27 8.50 -7.32
C ILE A 44 4.49 8.10 -6.06
N SER A 45 4.63 6.85 -5.66
CA SER A 45 4.03 6.31 -4.43
C SER A 45 4.93 6.59 -3.22
N TRP A 46 4.69 7.71 -2.55
CA TRP A 46 5.47 8.13 -1.40
C TRP A 46 5.08 7.37 -0.11
N GLY A 47 6.03 7.30 0.83
CA GLY A 47 5.80 6.68 2.12
C GLY A 47 4.71 7.38 2.94
N THR A 48 4.10 6.65 3.87
CA THR A 48 2.95 7.09 4.68
C THR A 48 3.04 6.55 6.10
N GLY A 49 2.54 7.30 7.08
CA GLY A 49 2.58 6.95 8.49
C GLY A 49 3.29 8.03 9.29
N ASP A 50 3.46 7.79 10.59
CA ASP A 50 4.27 8.66 11.44
C ASP A 50 5.75 8.58 11.04
N ARG A 51 6.44 9.73 11.01
CA ARG A 51 7.87 9.79 10.70
C ARG A 51 8.72 9.32 11.88
N ASP A 52 8.16 9.32 13.08
CA ASP A 52 8.80 8.84 14.31
C ASP A 52 8.32 7.42 14.71
N ALA A 53 7.66 6.70 13.78
CA ALA A 53 7.17 5.35 14.02
C ALA A 53 8.30 4.39 14.42
N SER A 54 8.03 3.49 15.36
CA SER A 54 8.99 2.47 15.79
C SER A 54 9.20 1.36 14.76
N ILE A 55 8.23 1.14 13.87
CA ILE A 55 8.28 0.15 12.80
C ILE A 55 8.32 0.82 11.41
N VAL A 56 9.23 0.35 10.57
CA VAL A 56 9.27 0.70 9.14
C VAL A 56 8.99 -0.53 8.29
N VAL A 57 7.92 -0.47 7.50
CA VAL A 57 7.54 -1.51 6.55
C VAL A 57 8.00 -1.10 5.16
N VAL A 58 8.92 -1.87 4.58
CA VAL A 58 9.50 -1.60 3.25
C VAL A 58 9.04 -2.68 2.28
N GLY A 59 8.22 -2.29 1.30
CA GLY A 59 7.87 -3.12 0.15
C GLY A 59 8.89 -2.99 -0.99
N GLU A 60 8.76 -3.82 -2.02
CA GLU A 60 9.61 -3.76 -3.21
C GLU A 60 9.32 -2.49 -4.02
N ALA A 61 8.12 -2.41 -4.61
CA ALA A 61 7.70 -1.34 -5.51
C ALA A 61 6.17 -1.19 -5.50
N PRO A 62 5.63 -0.06 -5.99
CA PRO A 62 4.19 0.13 -6.13
C PRO A 62 3.62 -0.85 -7.16
N GLY A 63 2.66 -1.67 -6.75
CA GLY A 63 1.90 -2.49 -7.68
C GLY A 63 0.99 -1.67 -8.59
N ARG A 64 0.56 -2.27 -9.71
CA ARG A 64 -0.34 -1.65 -10.71
C ARG A 64 -1.62 -1.07 -10.11
N GLY A 65 -2.17 -1.71 -9.07
CA GLY A 65 -3.39 -1.27 -8.41
C GLY A 65 -4.68 -1.55 -9.18
N THR A 66 -5.77 -0.93 -8.74
CA THR A 66 -7.13 -1.06 -9.28
C THR A 66 -7.68 0.35 -9.52
N PRO A 67 -7.55 0.92 -10.73
CA PRO A 67 -7.89 2.33 -11.00
C PRO A 67 -9.36 2.66 -10.74
N ASP A 68 -10.27 1.71 -10.91
CA ASP A 68 -11.71 1.96 -10.77
C ASP A 68 -12.24 1.75 -9.35
N ALA A 69 -11.36 1.50 -8.37
CA ALA A 69 -11.76 1.35 -6.98
C ALA A 69 -11.97 2.72 -6.31
N ASP A 70 -12.98 2.87 -5.46
CA ASP A 70 -13.16 4.11 -4.68
C ASP A 70 -12.08 4.30 -3.60
N ARG A 71 -11.76 3.22 -2.90
CA ARG A 71 -10.71 3.14 -1.87
C ARG A 71 -9.78 1.97 -2.18
N TRP A 72 -8.54 2.10 -1.73
CA TRP A 72 -7.50 1.11 -1.95
C TRP A 72 -7.09 0.91 -3.43
N ARG A 73 -7.05 1.99 -4.22
CA ARG A 73 -6.67 1.99 -5.65
C ARG A 73 -5.24 1.53 -5.93
N GLY A 74 -4.35 1.57 -4.95
CA GLY A 74 -2.92 1.28 -5.10
C GLY A 74 -2.05 2.54 -5.10
N GLY A 75 -0.79 2.37 -4.72
CA GLY A 75 0.15 3.48 -4.56
C GLY A 75 0.45 4.22 -5.86
N ASN A 76 0.47 3.50 -6.99
CA ASN A 76 0.64 4.09 -8.32
C ASN A 76 -0.45 5.13 -8.63
N TRP A 77 -1.68 4.93 -8.15
CA TRP A 77 -2.82 5.81 -8.43
C TRP A 77 -3.08 6.88 -7.36
N THR A 78 -2.65 6.63 -6.13
CA THR A 78 -2.95 7.49 -4.97
C THR A 78 -1.77 8.34 -4.51
N GLY A 79 -0.56 8.00 -4.97
CA GLY A 79 0.70 8.57 -4.50
C GLY A 79 1.07 8.17 -3.07
N LYS A 80 0.44 7.11 -2.53
CA LYS A 80 0.55 6.67 -1.13
C LYS A 80 0.91 5.20 -1.04
N ALA A 81 2.03 4.87 -0.39
CA ALA A 81 2.46 3.49 -0.20
C ALA A 81 1.42 2.63 0.55
N TYR A 82 1.38 1.34 0.23
CA TYR A 82 0.49 0.36 0.88
C TYR A 82 -0.99 0.73 0.83
N THR A 83 -1.45 1.29 -0.30
CA THR A 83 -2.87 1.61 -0.54
C THR A 83 -3.52 0.71 -1.59
N SER A 84 -2.99 -0.49 -1.86
CA SER A 84 -3.63 -1.48 -2.75
C SER A 84 -4.61 -2.36 -1.99
N ARG A 85 -5.65 -2.87 -2.67
CA ARG A 85 -6.63 -3.82 -2.11
C ARG A 85 -5.99 -5.12 -1.62
N HIS A 86 -5.06 -5.68 -2.40
CA HIS A 86 -4.47 -6.99 -2.13
C HIS A 86 -3.38 -6.93 -1.06
N SER A 87 -2.25 -6.28 -1.35
CA SER A 87 -1.10 -6.26 -0.44
C SER A 87 -1.18 -5.17 0.62
N GLY A 88 -1.52 -3.94 0.24
CA GLY A 88 -1.51 -2.78 1.14
C GLY A 88 -2.46 -2.95 2.32
N ARG A 89 -3.73 -3.24 2.02
CA ARG A 89 -4.78 -3.48 3.03
C ARG A 89 -4.46 -4.65 3.95
N ARG A 90 -3.98 -5.76 3.40
CA ARG A 90 -3.63 -6.97 4.18
C ARG A 90 -2.49 -6.72 5.16
N ILE A 91 -1.42 -6.04 4.72
CA ILE A 91 -0.29 -5.74 5.59
C ILE A 91 -0.69 -4.72 6.67
N ARG A 92 -1.47 -3.69 6.33
CA ARG A 92 -1.95 -2.73 7.34
C ARG A 92 -2.83 -3.39 8.41
N ARG A 93 -3.67 -4.36 8.02
CA ARG A 93 -4.43 -5.18 8.98
C ARG A 93 -3.51 -5.97 9.88
N LEU A 94 -2.53 -6.68 9.31
CA LEU A 94 -1.56 -7.44 10.08
C LEU A 94 -0.85 -6.57 11.13
N LEU A 95 -0.38 -5.38 10.76
CA LEU A 95 0.29 -4.48 11.69
C LEU A 95 -0.68 -3.96 12.77
N ALA A 96 -1.94 -3.69 12.42
CA ALA A 96 -2.96 -3.35 13.41
C ALA A 96 -3.22 -4.50 14.39
N ASP A 97 -3.34 -5.73 13.90
CA ASP A 97 -3.60 -6.94 14.70
C ASP A 97 -2.47 -7.23 15.69
N VAL A 98 -1.23 -6.87 15.35
CA VAL A 98 -0.07 -7.01 16.25
C VAL A 98 0.23 -5.76 17.08
N GLY A 99 -0.65 -4.75 17.06
CA GLY A 99 -0.57 -3.57 17.94
C GLY A 99 0.24 -2.38 17.41
N TYR A 100 0.64 -2.39 16.14
CA TYR A 100 1.43 -1.34 15.48
C TYR A 100 0.64 -0.57 14.41
N GLY A 101 -0.70 -0.57 14.47
CA GLY A 101 -1.56 0.05 13.45
C GLY A 101 -1.27 1.55 13.25
N ASP A 102 -1.03 2.27 14.35
CA ASP A 102 -0.74 3.70 14.37
C ASP A 102 0.76 4.02 14.51
N ASP A 103 1.60 3.01 14.76
CA ASP A 103 3.04 3.13 15.02
C ASP A 103 3.89 2.43 13.93
N ALA A 104 3.46 2.59 12.67
CA ALA A 104 4.16 2.05 11.52
C ALA A 104 4.24 3.07 10.37
N TYR A 105 5.44 3.17 9.79
CA TYR A 105 5.69 3.90 8.55
C TYR A 105 5.84 2.92 7.38
N TYR A 106 5.10 3.16 6.30
CA TYR A 106 5.03 2.28 5.13
C TYR A 106 5.69 2.96 3.94
N THR A 107 6.60 2.27 3.25
CA THR A 107 7.26 2.77 2.03
C THR A 107 7.66 1.63 1.10
N ASN A 108 8.15 1.96 -0.10
CA ASN A 108 8.79 0.99 -1.00
C ASN A 108 10.26 1.34 -1.19
N ALA A 109 11.05 0.37 -1.65
CA ALA A 109 12.44 0.58 -2.04
C ALA A 109 12.56 1.34 -3.37
N VAL A 110 11.57 1.17 -4.27
CA VAL A 110 11.49 1.76 -5.61
C VAL A 110 10.27 2.67 -5.75
#